data_AF-A0A6G1SKU1-F1
#
_entry.id   AF-A0A6G1SKU1-F1
#
_cell.length_a   1.000
_cell.length_b   1.000
_cell.length_c   1.000
_cell.angle_alpha   90.00
_cell.angle_beta   90.00
_cell.angle_gamma   90.00
#
_symmetry.space_group_name_H-M   'P 1'
#
loop_
_entity.id
_entity.type
_entity.pdbx_description
1 polymer ?
#
loop_
_entity_poly.entity_id
_entity_poly.type
_entity_poly.pdbx_seq_one_letter_code
_entity_poly.pdbx_strand_id
1 'polypeptide(L)'
;ESERIRGIGQERKRDNFGQLLFLKINTRKMMMMIGYFVRTRGLLVVGCIGLVALVIVQQIESATSKPSRQAKKLALAANKSCDKPILDACVTTLMVFGRRDVYLPQNSDEMVPHCQEEFDAEDCVKNFARKCLSAFERQVAGMLILGAGQVLRKRCNQEGTKEYLSHYKCIKKTIPQLHDAMDQLIYTLISISDEKDNDIKIPNSCCSFARFQELVNKIARAGCQDFDSKAEEYIGIKMVKGYVSDVLDLSCQGYDTNSDKCAKVKLPSGGFEWRNNTLVKLTNVKLPANKPNSVVWPFLNIFTNL
;
A
#
# COMPACT_ATOMS: atom_id res chain seq x y z
N GLU A 1 26.33 -14.83 50.67
CA GLU A 1 26.57 -14.82 49.21
C GLU A 1 26.25 -13.47 48.61
N SER A 2 27.22 -12.85 47.93
CA SER A 2 27.00 -11.65 47.11
C SER A 2 27.97 -11.76 45.94
N GLU A 3 27.50 -12.37 44.86
CA GLU A 3 28.26 -12.52 43.62
C GLU A 3 27.41 -12.06 42.44
N ARG A 4 28.00 -11.12 41.68
CA ARG A 4 28.28 -11.26 40.24
C ARG A 4 27.00 -11.27 39.38
N ILE A 5 26.68 -10.19 38.67
CA ILE A 5 27.03 -10.04 37.25
C ILE A 5 27.10 -8.53 36.90
N ARG A 6 28.30 -8.07 36.55
CA ARG A 6 28.53 -6.91 35.68
C ARG A 6 29.10 -7.43 34.38
N GLY A 7 28.60 -6.94 33.25
CA GLY A 7 29.35 -6.91 32.00
C GLY A 7 28.75 -7.72 30.86
N ILE A 8 27.91 -7.06 30.05
CA ILE A 8 27.82 -7.22 28.59
C ILE A 8 27.42 -5.81 28.11
N GLY A 9 28.26 -5.02 27.44
CA GLY A 9 28.87 -5.30 26.14
C GLY A 9 28.18 -4.40 25.11
N GLN A 10 28.46 -3.09 25.18
CA GLN A 10 27.87 -2.08 24.31
C GLN A 10 28.82 -1.80 23.13
N GLU A 11 28.93 -2.75 22.20
CA GLU A 11 29.61 -2.52 20.91
C GLU A 11 28.61 -2.07 19.85
N ARG A 12 28.56 -0.75 19.67
CA ARG A 12 27.79 -0.09 18.62
C ARG A 12 28.61 -0.15 17.33
N LYS A 13 28.51 -1.25 16.56
CA LYS A 13 29.04 -1.32 15.20
C LYS A 13 28.27 -0.36 14.31
N ARG A 14 29.00 0.67 13.86
CA ARG A 14 28.59 1.71 12.94
C ARG A 14 29.16 1.30 11.58
N ASP A 15 28.46 0.40 10.89
CA ASP A 15 28.90 -0.07 9.58
C ASP A 15 28.18 0.70 8.46
N ASN A 16 29.01 1.49 7.77
CA ASN A 16 29.01 1.71 6.32
C ASN A 16 27.71 2.17 5.66
N PHE A 17 27.50 3.48 5.72
CA PHE A 17 26.86 4.24 4.65
C PHE A 17 27.77 4.17 3.41
N GLY A 18 27.60 3.10 2.63
CA GLY A 18 28.21 2.94 1.32
C GLY A 18 27.78 4.08 0.40
N GLN A 19 28.78 4.71 -0.21
CA GLN A 19 28.67 5.76 -1.20
C GLN A 19 27.67 5.39 -2.30
N LEU A 20 26.49 6.02 -2.29
CA LEU A 20 25.68 6.13 -3.49
C LEU A 20 26.26 7.28 -4.30
N LEU A 21 27.11 6.90 -5.26
CA LEU A 21 27.58 7.76 -6.33
C LEU A 21 26.34 8.37 -7.00
N PHE A 22 26.06 9.63 -6.73
CA PHE A 22 25.15 10.42 -7.54
C PHE A 22 25.75 10.47 -8.95
N LEU A 23 25.23 9.66 -9.86
CA LEU A 23 25.24 9.95 -11.29
C LEU A 23 24.37 11.20 -11.50
N LYS A 24 24.96 12.34 -11.15
CA LYS A 24 24.51 13.65 -11.59
C LYS A 24 24.81 13.67 -13.08
N ILE A 25 23.85 13.20 -13.89
CA ILE A 25 23.87 13.39 -15.34
C ILE A 25 23.88 14.90 -15.55
N ASN A 26 25.08 15.41 -15.76
CA ASN A 26 25.35 16.80 -16.03
C ASN A 26 24.93 17.05 -17.48
N THR A 27 23.64 17.37 -17.67
CA THR A 27 23.03 17.71 -18.96
C THR A 27 23.71 18.89 -19.66
N ARG A 28 24.63 19.61 -19.00
CA ARG A 28 25.48 20.63 -19.64
C ARG A 28 26.66 20.10 -20.45
N LYS A 29 27.08 18.83 -20.28
CA LYS A 29 28.19 18.27 -21.07
C LYS A 29 27.77 17.55 -22.35
N MET A 30 26.50 17.18 -22.50
CA MET A 30 26.01 16.54 -23.73
C MET A 30 25.65 17.53 -24.85
N MET A 31 25.58 18.83 -24.54
CA MET A 31 25.45 19.91 -25.54
C MET A 31 26.80 20.38 -26.14
N MET A 32 27.95 19.87 -25.69
CA MET A 32 29.27 20.25 -26.21
C MET A 32 29.96 19.18 -27.07
N MET A 33 29.24 18.14 -27.49
CA MET A 33 29.76 17.13 -28.45
C MET A 33 28.93 17.04 -29.73
N ILE A 34 28.25 18.13 -30.10
CA ILE A 34 27.76 18.38 -31.46
C ILE A 34 28.52 19.61 -31.96
N GLY A 35 29.82 19.47 -32.13
CA GLY A 35 30.71 20.59 -32.41
C GLY A 35 31.88 20.29 -33.31
N TYR A 36 31.94 19.12 -33.95
CA TYR A 36 32.96 18.84 -34.96
C TYR A 36 32.41 17.83 -35.97
N PHE A 37 31.72 18.31 -37.01
CA PHE A 37 31.67 17.58 -38.28
C PHE A 37 31.36 18.53 -39.45
N VAL A 38 32.40 18.70 -40.28
CA VAL A 38 32.35 18.92 -41.73
C VAL A 38 31.81 20.27 -42.23
N ARG A 39 32.76 21.19 -42.41
CA ARG A 39 32.69 22.29 -43.38
C ARG A 39 32.96 21.72 -44.78
N THR A 40 31.96 21.13 -45.42
CA THR A 40 31.90 21.04 -46.89
C THR A 40 30.47 21.28 -47.36
N ARG A 41 30.37 21.99 -48.47
CA ARG A 41 29.17 22.50 -49.13
C ARG A 41 28.06 21.44 -49.21
N GLY A 42 26.89 21.74 -48.67
CA GLY A 42 25.70 20.89 -48.79
C GLY A 42 24.54 21.41 -47.94
N LEU A 43 23.73 22.27 -48.53
CA LEU A 43 22.45 22.75 -48.00
C LEU A 43 21.49 21.56 -47.73
N LEU A 44 20.66 21.68 -46.68
CA LEU A 44 19.32 21.05 -46.54
C LEU A 44 19.21 19.54 -46.21
N VAL A 45 19.78 19.02 -45.10
CA VAL A 45 19.27 17.74 -44.50
C VAL A 45 19.26 17.70 -42.97
N VAL A 46 19.99 18.56 -42.26
CA VAL A 46 20.22 18.42 -40.79
C VAL A 46 19.02 18.86 -39.93
N GLY A 47 17.99 19.49 -40.50
CA GLY A 47 16.82 19.99 -39.77
C GLY A 47 15.79 18.94 -39.31
N CYS A 48 15.72 17.78 -39.97
CA CYS A 48 14.66 16.80 -39.69
C CYS A 48 14.98 15.85 -38.52
N ILE A 49 16.25 15.51 -38.29
CA ILE A 49 16.62 14.51 -37.27
C ILE A 49 16.43 15.05 -35.85
N GLY A 50 16.69 16.35 -35.63
CA GLY A 50 16.55 16.99 -34.31
C GLY A 50 15.08 17.12 -33.85
N LEU A 51 14.15 17.35 -34.77
CA LEU A 51 12.71 17.44 -34.47
C LEU A 51 12.11 16.08 -34.10
N VAL A 52 12.54 15.00 -34.75
CA VAL A 52 12.06 13.64 -34.46
C VAL A 52 12.49 13.20 -33.05
N ALA A 53 13.74 13.48 -32.64
CA ALA A 53 14.21 13.14 -31.30
C ALA A 53 13.45 13.89 -30.19
N LEU A 54 13.12 15.17 -30.40
CA LEU A 54 12.38 16.00 -29.43
C LEU A 54 10.93 15.53 -29.26
N VAL A 55 10.26 15.11 -30.35
CA VAL A 55 8.89 14.58 -30.30
C VAL A 55 8.84 13.23 -29.60
N ILE A 56 9.84 12.36 -29.81
CA ILE A 56 9.92 11.05 -29.13
C ILE A 56 10.11 11.22 -27.62
N VAL A 57 10.94 12.17 -27.17
CA VAL A 57 11.15 12.43 -25.73
C VAL A 57 9.87 12.98 -25.06
N GLN A 58 9.12 13.87 -25.72
CA GLN A 58 7.86 14.40 -25.16
C GLN A 58 6.73 13.35 -25.08
N GLN A 59 6.68 12.40 -26.01
CA GLN A 59 5.68 11.33 -26.00
C GLN A 59 5.97 10.28 -24.91
N ILE A 60 7.24 10.03 -24.60
CA ILE A 60 7.63 9.08 -23.54
C ILE A 60 7.32 9.65 -22.13
N GLU A 61 7.47 10.97 -21.92
CA GLU A 61 7.14 11.61 -20.63
C GLU A 61 5.62 11.67 -20.34
N SER A 62 4.76 11.59 -21.36
CA SER A 62 3.32 11.76 -21.18
C SER A 62 2.58 10.46 -20.82
N ALA A 63 3.19 9.29 -21.07
CA ALA A 63 2.59 7.99 -20.75
C ALA A 63 2.87 7.52 -19.31
N THR A 64 4.02 7.85 -18.73
CA THR A 64 4.43 7.38 -17.38
C THR A 64 4.16 8.39 -16.25
N SER A 65 3.78 9.64 -16.56
CA SER A 65 3.75 10.73 -15.57
C SER A 65 2.39 11.07 -14.95
N LYS A 66 1.30 10.39 -15.30
CA LYS A 66 -0.05 10.73 -14.77
C LYS A 66 -0.30 10.28 -13.32
N PRO A 67 0.01 9.04 -12.88
CA PRO A 67 -0.34 8.56 -11.53
C PRO A 67 0.44 9.29 -10.42
N SER A 68 1.76 9.44 -10.57
CA SER A 68 2.61 10.13 -9.58
C SER A 68 2.20 11.59 -9.32
N ARG A 69 1.64 12.29 -10.32
CA ARG A 69 1.15 13.68 -10.11
C ARG A 69 -0.04 13.75 -9.15
N GLN A 70 -0.86 12.72 -9.06
CA GLN A 70 -2.05 12.73 -8.20
C GLN A 70 -1.67 12.54 -6.73
N ALA A 71 -0.84 11.54 -6.42
CA ALA A 71 -0.36 11.31 -5.05
C ALA A 71 0.37 12.53 -4.49
N LYS A 72 1.24 13.16 -5.29
CA LYS A 72 1.94 14.39 -4.91
C LYS A 72 0.99 15.58 -4.66
N LYS A 73 -0.06 15.73 -5.47
CA LYS A 73 -1.10 16.75 -5.25
C LYS A 73 -1.85 16.49 -3.94
N LEU A 74 -2.19 15.23 -3.66
CA LEU A 74 -2.87 14.84 -2.43
C LEU A 74 -1.98 15.09 -1.20
N ALA A 75 -0.69 14.76 -1.26
CA ALA A 75 0.27 15.05 -0.19
C ALA A 75 0.37 16.55 0.11
N LEU A 76 0.35 17.40 -0.92
CA LEU A 76 0.32 18.86 -0.76
C LEU A 76 -1.01 19.34 -0.15
N ALA A 77 -2.13 18.73 -0.55
CA ALA A 77 -3.45 19.05 -0.02
C ALA A 77 -3.59 18.66 1.46
N ALA A 78 -3.11 17.47 1.85
CA ALA A 78 -3.08 17.00 3.24
C ALA A 78 -2.23 17.88 4.16
N ASN A 79 -1.20 18.54 3.61
CA ASN A 79 -0.43 19.52 4.36
C ASN A 79 -1.22 20.83 4.62
N LYS A 80 -2.25 21.11 3.82
CA LYS A 80 -3.05 22.35 3.90
C LYS A 80 -4.39 22.14 4.61
N SER A 81 -5.02 20.98 4.45
CA SER A 81 -6.37 20.70 4.96
C SER A 81 -6.43 19.43 5.83
N CYS A 82 -7.43 19.38 6.71
CA CYS A 82 -7.78 18.23 7.54
C CYS A 82 -9.03 17.49 7.05
N ASP A 83 -9.36 17.63 5.77
CA ASP A 83 -10.52 16.98 5.17
C ASP A 83 -10.35 15.45 5.11
N LYS A 84 -11.30 14.73 5.71
CA LYS A 84 -11.35 13.26 5.75
C LYS A 84 -11.20 12.59 4.37
N PRO A 85 -11.82 13.11 3.28
CA PRO A 85 -11.65 12.53 1.93
C PRO A 85 -10.21 12.59 1.40
N ILE A 86 -9.38 13.54 1.84
CA ILE A 86 -7.97 13.61 1.43
C ILE A 86 -7.19 12.45 2.05
N LEU A 87 -7.39 12.19 3.34
CA LEU A 87 -6.79 11.03 4.00
C LEU A 87 -7.25 9.73 3.34
N ASP A 88 -8.55 9.59 3.08
CA ASP A 88 -9.13 8.41 2.41
C ASP A 88 -8.44 8.14 1.07
N ALA A 89 -8.34 9.17 0.22
CA ALA A 89 -7.64 9.07 -1.07
C ALA A 89 -6.17 8.65 -0.91
N CYS A 90 -5.44 9.21 0.05
CA CYS A 90 -4.04 8.85 0.29
C CYS A 90 -3.88 7.41 0.76
N VAL A 91 -4.74 6.94 1.67
CA VAL A 91 -4.68 5.55 2.13
C VAL A 91 -5.08 4.58 1.02
N THR A 92 -6.09 4.91 0.22
CA THR A 92 -6.50 4.11 -0.94
C THR A 92 -5.38 4.00 -1.97
N THR A 93 -4.57 5.04 -2.17
CA THR A 93 -3.35 4.95 -3.01
C THR A 93 -2.26 4.09 -2.36
N LEU A 94 -2.04 4.21 -1.05
CA LEU A 94 -1.01 3.47 -0.31
C LEU A 94 -1.31 1.97 -0.20
N MET A 95 -2.59 1.60 -0.15
CA MET A 95 -3.07 0.22 -0.06
C MET A 95 -3.62 -0.25 -1.40
N VAL A 96 -2.86 -1.09 -2.11
CA VAL A 96 -3.23 -1.65 -3.43
C VAL A 96 -4.63 -2.28 -3.44
N PHE A 97 -5.09 -2.82 -2.31
CA PHE A 97 -6.40 -3.48 -2.19
C PHE A 97 -7.58 -2.52 -1.99
N GLY A 98 -7.34 -1.24 -1.69
CA GLY A 98 -8.41 -0.24 -1.54
C GLY A 98 -8.83 0.39 -2.88
N ARG A 99 -7.98 0.30 -3.91
CA ARG A 99 -8.13 1.01 -5.18
C ARG A 99 -8.48 0.03 -6.31
N ARG A 100 -9.71 0.07 -6.81
CA ARG A 100 -10.19 -0.84 -7.89
C ARG A 100 -9.57 -0.55 -9.26
N ASP A 101 -9.19 0.69 -9.51
CA ASP A 101 -8.51 1.16 -10.73
C ASP A 101 -6.98 1.12 -10.61
N VAL A 102 -6.44 0.35 -9.64
CA VAL A 102 -5.00 0.27 -9.43
C VAL A 102 -4.29 -0.34 -10.64
N TYR A 103 -3.25 0.36 -11.09
CA TYR A 103 -2.31 -0.18 -12.05
C TYR A 103 -1.36 -1.16 -11.35
N LEU A 104 -1.28 -2.40 -11.85
CA LEU A 104 -0.32 -3.39 -11.37
C LEU A 104 0.92 -3.43 -12.29
N PRO A 105 2.10 -3.06 -11.80
CA PRO A 105 3.33 -3.06 -12.60
C PRO A 105 3.71 -4.48 -13.04
N GLN A 106 4.10 -4.64 -14.31
CA GLN A 106 4.37 -5.93 -14.95
C GLN A 106 5.87 -6.21 -15.11
N ASN A 107 6.70 -5.20 -14.88
CA ASN A 107 8.15 -5.27 -15.00
C ASN A 107 8.82 -4.24 -14.06
N SER A 108 10.14 -4.31 -13.98
CA SER A 108 10.93 -3.44 -13.09
C SER A 108 10.83 -1.97 -13.44
N ASP A 109 10.67 -1.61 -14.72
CA ASP A 109 10.60 -0.22 -15.15
C ASP A 109 9.29 0.43 -14.71
N GLU A 110 8.20 -0.33 -14.73
CA GLU A 110 6.89 0.08 -14.23
C GLU A 110 6.80 0.11 -12.70
N MET A 111 7.63 -0.67 -12.01
CA MET A 111 7.69 -0.67 -10.54
C MET A 111 8.19 0.67 -9.98
N VAL A 112 9.13 1.33 -10.66
CA VAL A 112 9.70 2.61 -10.21
C VAL A 112 8.63 3.70 -10.01
N PRO A 113 7.81 4.07 -11.02
CA PRO A 113 6.78 5.07 -10.83
C PRO A 113 5.65 4.60 -9.91
N HIS A 114 5.35 3.29 -9.86
CA HIS A 114 4.36 2.73 -8.93
C HIS A 114 4.79 2.91 -7.47
N CYS A 115 6.03 2.53 -7.15
CA CYS A 115 6.61 2.70 -5.83
C CYS A 115 6.69 4.17 -5.42
N GLN A 116 7.06 5.07 -6.33
CA GLN A 116 7.08 6.50 -6.04
C GLN A 116 5.68 7.03 -5.69
N GLU A 117 4.64 6.60 -6.41
CA GLU A 117 3.24 6.98 -6.12
C GLU A 117 2.84 6.54 -4.69
N GLU A 118 3.19 5.32 -4.30
CA GLU A 118 2.88 4.80 -2.97
C GLU A 118 3.70 5.47 -1.86
N PHE A 119 4.97 5.83 -2.11
CA PHE A 119 5.77 6.61 -1.15
C PHE A 119 5.22 8.03 -0.96
N ASP A 120 4.80 8.68 -2.05
CA ASP A 120 4.13 9.99 -1.99
C ASP A 120 2.81 9.89 -1.18
N ALA A 121 2.09 8.77 -1.32
CA ALA A 121 0.89 8.47 -0.53
C ALA A 121 1.21 8.19 0.95
N GLU A 122 2.28 7.45 1.26
CA GLU A 122 2.77 7.24 2.64
C GLU A 122 3.05 8.59 3.32
N ASP A 123 3.74 9.50 2.61
CA ASP A 123 4.04 10.84 3.10
C ASP A 123 2.79 11.70 3.25
N CYS A 124 1.81 11.58 2.35
CA CYS A 124 0.51 12.22 2.52
C CYS A 124 -0.15 11.81 3.85
N VAL A 125 -0.24 10.50 4.13
CA VAL A 125 -0.86 9.99 5.36
C VAL A 125 -0.09 10.46 6.59
N LYS A 126 1.25 10.45 6.56
CA LYS A 126 2.09 10.99 7.65
C LYS A 126 1.85 12.48 7.89
N ASN A 127 1.72 13.27 6.82
CA ASN A 127 1.47 14.71 6.93
C ASN A 127 0.10 14.99 7.56
N PHE A 128 -0.93 14.29 7.09
CA PHE A 128 -2.27 14.37 7.66
C PHE A 128 -2.26 13.99 9.15
N ALA A 129 -1.69 12.83 9.50
CA ALA A 129 -1.63 12.35 10.88
C ALA A 129 -0.90 13.31 11.82
N ARG A 130 0.20 13.92 11.36
CA ARG A 130 0.95 14.91 12.16
C ARG A 130 0.17 16.19 12.43
N LYS A 131 -0.62 16.65 11.45
CA LYS A 131 -1.30 17.94 11.48
C LYS A 131 -2.69 17.86 12.11
N CYS A 132 -3.44 16.81 11.82
CA CYS A 132 -4.89 16.79 12.00
C CYS A 132 -5.38 15.83 13.09
N LEU A 133 -4.56 14.85 13.50
CA LEU A 133 -4.93 13.89 14.53
C LEU A 133 -4.43 14.32 15.91
N SER A 134 -5.17 13.95 16.95
CA SER A 134 -4.75 14.12 18.33
C SER A 134 -3.51 13.27 18.66
N ALA A 135 -2.88 13.48 19.82
CA ALA A 135 -1.65 12.78 20.17
C ALA A 135 -1.81 11.25 20.18
N PHE A 136 -2.93 10.75 20.72
CA PHE A 136 -3.22 9.32 20.79
C PHE A 136 -3.60 8.75 19.42
N GLU A 137 -4.49 9.41 18.68
CA GLU A 137 -4.87 9.01 17.32
C GLU A 137 -3.66 8.96 16.37
N ARG A 138 -2.76 9.94 16.49
CA ARG A 138 -1.52 9.98 15.72
C ARG A 138 -0.60 8.83 16.07
N GLN A 139 -0.57 8.36 17.32
CA GLN A 139 0.19 7.19 17.71
C GLN A 139 -0.39 5.92 17.08
N VAL A 140 -1.72 5.74 17.14
CA VAL A 140 -2.43 4.62 16.51
C VAL A 140 -2.23 4.62 14.99
N ALA A 141 -2.46 5.76 14.33
CA ALA A 141 -2.21 5.94 12.90
C ALA A 141 -0.73 5.70 12.55
N GLY A 142 0.19 6.17 13.39
CA GLY A 142 1.63 5.98 13.21
C GLY A 142 2.04 4.51 13.13
N MET A 143 1.42 3.65 13.94
CA MET A 143 1.68 2.21 13.89
C MET A 143 1.13 1.57 12.60
N LEU A 144 -0.06 1.97 12.12
CA LEU A 144 -0.59 1.51 10.82
C LEU A 144 0.30 1.95 9.66
N ILE A 145 0.72 3.22 9.66
CA ILE A 145 1.63 3.79 8.65
C ILE A 145 2.97 3.05 8.65
N LEU A 146 3.47 2.68 9.82
CA LEU A 146 4.74 1.94 9.94
C LEU A 146 4.64 0.58 9.23
N GLY A 147 3.58 -0.19 9.47
CA GLY A 147 3.34 -1.48 8.81
C GLY A 147 3.26 -1.33 7.29
N ALA A 148 2.42 -0.42 6.81
CA ALA A 148 2.29 -0.10 5.39
C ALA A 148 3.63 0.30 4.75
N GLY A 149 4.39 1.18 5.41
CA GLY A 149 5.69 1.61 4.93
C GLY A 149 6.72 0.47 4.90
N GLN A 150 6.67 -0.49 5.83
CA GLN A 150 7.56 -1.64 5.81
C GLN A 150 7.26 -2.56 4.62
N VAL A 151 5.97 -2.84 4.35
CA VAL A 151 5.56 -3.60 3.15
C VAL A 151 6.02 -2.90 1.89
N LEU A 152 5.78 -1.59 1.81
CA LEU A 152 6.17 -0.76 0.67
C LEU A 152 7.68 -0.81 0.44
N ARG A 153 8.50 -0.52 1.46
CA ARG A 153 9.97 -0.56 1.36
C ARG A 153 10.51 -1.94 1.00
N LYS A 154 9.92 -3.01 1.54
CA LYS A 154 10.29 -4.39 1.19
C LYS A 154 9.97 -4.69 -0.27
N ARG A 155 8.75 -4.38 -0.74
CA ARG A 155 8.34 -4.62 -2.13
C ARG A 155 9.11 -3.76 -3.14
N CYS A 156 9.43 -2.53 -2.80
CA CYS A 156 10.04 -1.55 -3.71
C CYS A 156 11.57 -1.53 -3.72
N ASN A 157 12.23 -2.40 -2.96
CA ASN A 157 13.66 -2.64 -3.13
C ASN A 157 13.91 -3.65 -4.28
N GLN A 158 15.18 -3.84 -4.65
CA GLN A 158 15.55 -4.68 -5.81
C GLN A 158 15.08 -6.14 -5.66
N GLU A 159 15.26 -6.74 -4.48
CA GLU A 159 14.91 -8.14 -4.23
C GLU A 159 13.40 -8.33 -4.15
N GLY A 160 12.69 -7.45 -3.44
CA GLY A 160 11.24 -7.50 -3.31
C GLY A 160 10.52 -7.15 -4.61
N THR A 161 11.13 -6.33 -5.48
CA THR A 161 10.61 -6.10 -6.83
C THR A 161 10.69 -7.39 -7.65
N LYS A 162 11.83 -8.07 -7.61
CA LYS A 162 11.99 -9.37 -8.27
C LYS A 162 11.00 -10.41 -7.73
N GLU A 163 10.81 -10.45 -6.42
CA GLU A 163 9.83 -11.34 -5.77
C GLU A 163 8.39 -11.02 -6.19
N TYR A 164 7.98 -9.74 -6.12
CA TYR A 164 6.66 -9.29 -6.57
C TYR A 164 6.38 -9.72 -8.02
N LEU A 165 7.32 -9.43 -8.92
CA LEU A 165 7.18 -9.74 -10.35
C LEU A 165 7.11 -11.26 -10.60
N SER A 166 7.78 -12.07 -9.78
CA SER A 166 7.69 -13.53 -9.85
C SER A 166 6.28 -14.06 -9.56
N HIS A 167 5.50 -13.31 -8.76
CA HIS A 167 4.11 -13.65 -8.41
C HIS A 167 3.05 -12.86 -9.20
N TYR A 168 3.45 -12.02 -10.16
CA TYR A 168 2.57 -11.08 -10.86
C TYR A 168 1.29 -11.72 -11.42
N LYS A 169 1.39 -12.88 -12.08
CA LYS A 169 0.23 -13.57 -12.69
C LYS A 169 -0.82 -13.96 -11.66
N CYS A 170 -0.39 -14.45 -10.49
CA CYS A 170 -1.23 -14.78 -9.36
C CYS A 170 -1.89 -13.53 -8.77
N ILE A 171 -1.09 -12.47 -8.53
CA ILE A 171 -1.58 -11.19 -7.99
C ILE A 171 -2.65 -10.59 -8.92
N LYS A 172 -2.38 -10.55 -10.22
CA LYS A 172 -3.32 -10.03 -11.23
C LYS A 172 -4.65 -10.79 -11.24
N LYS A 173 -4.62 -12.12 -11.12
CA LYS A 173 -5.84 -12.96 -11.11
C LYS A 173 -6.65 -12.77 -9.82
N THR A 174 -5.97 -12.57 -8.68
CA THR A 174 -6.61 -12.49 -7.36
C THR A 174 -7.07 -11.09 -6.97
N ILE A 175 -6.46 -10.03 -7.53
CA ILE A 175 -6.73 -8.65 -7.10
C ILE A 175 -8.22 -8.26 -7.06
N PRO A 176 -9.08 -8.66 -8.02
CA PRO A 176 -10.49 -8.25 -7.97
C PRO A 176 -11.22 -8.85 -6.76
N GLN A 177 -10.92 -10.11 -6.41
CA GLN A 177 -11.51 -10.75 -5.23
C GLN A 177 -10.93 -10.17 -3.93
N LEU A 178 -9.66 -9.76 -3.93
CA LEU A 178 -9.06 -9.07 -2.79
C LEU A 178 -9.69 -7.69 -2.57
N HIS A 179 -10.07 -6.98 -3.64
CA HIS A 179 -10.88 -5.75 -3.55
C HIS A 179 -12.23 -6.01 -2.91
N ASP A 180 -12.90 -7.11 -3.28
CA ASP A 180 -14.19 -7.50 -2.68
C ASP A 180 -14.04 -7.85 -1.20
N ALA A 181 -12.97 -8.55 -0.82
CA ALA A 181 -12.66 -8.86 0.58
C ALA A 181 -12.36 -7.59 1.39
N MET A 182 -11.65 -6.61 0.80
CA MET A 182 -11.39 -5.32 1.44
C MET A 182 -12.69 -4.52 1.62
N ASP A 183 -13.55 -4.49 0.61
CA ASP A 183 -14.88 -3.87 0.71
C ASP A 183 -15.69 -4.50 1.84
N GLN A 184 -15.73 -5.84 1.93
CA GLN A 184 -16.40 -6.55 3.01
C GLN A 184 -15.87 -6.13 4.39
N LEU A 185 -14.55 -6.03 4.54
CA LEU A 185 -13.93 -5.58 5.78
C LEU A 185 -14.34 -4.14 6.12
N ILE A 186 -14.22 -3.21 5.17
CA ILE A 186 -14.61 -1.80 5.34
C ILE A 186 -16.06 -1.69 5.82
N TYR A 187 -17.00 -2.40 5.18
CA TYR A 187 -18.41 -2.37 5.59
C TYR A 187 -18.65 -2.93 6.98
N THR A 188 -17.95 -4.02 7.31
CA THR A 188 -18.06 -4.63 8.63
C THR A 188 -17.54 -3.66 9.68
N LEU A 189 -16.40 -3.00 9.45
CA LEU A 189 -15.83 -2.03 10.37
C LEU A 189 -16.68 -0.76 10.51
N ILE A 190 -17.31 -0.27 9.44
CA ILE A 190 -18.27 0.85 9.54
C ILE A 190 -19.43 0.47 10.47
N SER A 191 -20.01 -0.71 10.25
CA SER A 191 -21.11 -1.20 11.08
C SER A 191 -20.71 -1.34 12.55
N ILE A 192 -19.49 -1.82 12.81
CA ILE A 192 -18.94 -1.92 14.17
C ILE A 192 -18.66 -0.52 14.76
N SER A 193 -18.19 0.43 13.95
CA SER A 193 -17.90 1.78 14.43
C SER A 193 -19.16 2.55 14.87
N ASP A 194 -20.32 2.21 14.28
CA ASP A 194 -21.62 2.76 14.65
C ASP A 194 -22.21 2.13 15.93
N GLU A 195 -21.60 1.06 16.45
CA GLU A 195 -22.05 0.44 17.71
C GLU A 195 -21.85 1.40 18.89
N LYS A 196 -22.79 1.37 19.84
CA LYS A 196 -22.73 2.23 21.03
C LYS A 196 -21.88 1.63 22.15
N ASP A 197 -21.85 0.30 22.22
CA ASP A 197 -21.11 -0.42 23.23
C ASP A 197 -19.65 -0.58 22.81
N ASN A 198 -18.75 0.09 23.54
CA ASN A 198 -17.32 0.05 23.25
C ASN A 198 -16.69 -1.31 23.60
N ASP A 199 -17.31 -2.09 24.49
CA ASP A 199 -16.81 -3.40 24.90
C ASP A 199 -16.94 -4.44 23.77
N ILE A 200 -17.84 -4.21 22.80
CA ILE A 200 -17.98 -5.07 21.61
C ILE A 200 -17.18 -4.59 20.40
N LYS A 201 -16.81 -3.31 20.34
CA LYS A 201 -16.12 -2.73 19.17
C LYS A 201 -14.79 -3.40 18.90
N ILE A 202 -13.93 -3.47 19.93
CA ILE A 202 -12.59 -4.05 19.80
C ILE A 202 -12.70 -5.54 19.45
N PRO A 203 -13.41 -6.40 20.22
CA PRO A 203 -13.57 -7.81 19.86
C PRO A 203 -14.10 -8.04 18.45
N ASN A 204 -15.17 -7.33 18.05
CA ASN A 204 -15.77 -7.51 16.74
C ASN A 204 -14.82 -7.04 15.62
N SER A 205 -14.08 -5.95 15.82
CA SER A 205 -13.10 -5.48 14.84
C SER A 205 -11.96 -6.48 14.67
N CYS A 206 -11.43 -7.02 15.77
CA CYS A 206 -10.38 -8.03 15.77
C CYS A 206 -10.81 -9.31 15.05
N CYS A 207 -12.00 -9.84 15.35
CA CYS A 207 -12.54 -10.99 14.63
C CYS A 207 -12.84 -10.68 13.16
N SER A 208 -13.18 -9.45 12.81
CA SER A 208 -13.37 -9.01 11.42
C SER A 208 -12.06 -9.03 10.64
N PHE A 209 -10.95 -8.59 11.24
CA PHE A 209 -9.62 -8.68 10.64
C PHE A 209 -9.16 -10.13 10.50
N ALA A 210 -9.40 -10.98 11.50
CA ALA A 210 -9.09 -12.40 11.42
C ALA A 210 -9.84 -13.05 10.23
N ARG A 211 -11.15 -12.80 10.13
CA ARG A 211 -11.98 -13.26 9.00
C ARG A 211 -11.47 -12.75 7.65
N PHE A 212 -11.09 -11.47 7.57
CA PHE A 212 -10.50 -10.89 6.36
C PHE A 212 -9.21 -11.60 5.96
N GLN A 213 -8.30 -11.86 6.91
CA GLN A 213 -7.06 -12.58 6.65
C GLN A 213 -7.33 -14.01 6.13
N GLU A 214 -8.31 -14.71 6.70
CA GLU A 214 -8.72 -16.03 6.22
C GLU A 214 -9.28 -15.99 4.79
N LEU A 215 -10.10 -14.98 4.48
CA LEU A 215 -10.63 -14.77 3.14
C LEU A 215 -9.54 -14.51 2.12
N VAL A 216 -8.59 -13.64 2.45
CA VAL A 216 -7.41 -13.38 1.60
C VAL A 216 -6.63 -14.66 1.33
N ASN A 217 -6.39 -15.47 2.36
CA ASN A 217 -5.70 -16.74 2.19
C ASN A 217 -6.50 -17.72 1.31
N LYS A 218 -7.83 -17.78 1.46
CA LYS A 218 -8.69 -18.60 0.59
C LYS A 218 -8.66 -18.12 -0.87
N ILE A 219 -8.72 -16.81 -1.10
CA ILE A 219 -8.63 -16.19 -2.42
C ILE A 219 -7.27 -16.49 -3.06
N ALA A 220 -6.18 -16.31 -2.31
CA ALA A 220 -4.83 -16.58 -2.80
C ALA A 220 -4.66 -18.07 -3.14
N ARG A 221 -5.13 -18.99 -2.28
CA ARG A 221 -5.14 -20.44 -2.58
C ARG A 221 -5.92 -20.76 -3.84
N ALA A 222 -7.16 -20.32 -3.94
CA ALA A 222 -8.03 -20.64 -5.08
C ALA A 222 -7.50 -20.02 -6.38
N GLY A 223 -7.01 -18.78 -6.32
CA GLY A 223 -6.50 -18.06 -7.48
C GLY A 223 -5.16 -18.59 -7.96
N CYS A 224 -4.30 -19.08 -7.06
CA CYS A 224 -2.88 -19.27 -7.37
C CYS A 224 -2.39 -20.72 -7.44
N GLN A 225 -3.31 -21.69 -7.36
CA GLN A 225 -3.04 -23.11 -7.58
C GLN A 225 -2.25 -23.39 -8.87
N ASP A 226 -2.53 -22.66 -9.94
CA ASP A 226 -1.92 -22.89 -11.27
C ASP A 226 -0.57 -22.17 -11.47
N PHE A 227 -0.07 -21.44 -10.46
CA PHE A 227 1.12 -20.59 -10.60
C PHE A 227 2.28 -21.06 -9.72
N ASP A 228 2.53 -20.35 -8.62
CA ASP A 228 3.67 -20.56 -7.72
C ASP A 228 3.14 -20.84 -6.31
N SER A 229 3.66 -21.90 -5.69
CA SER A 229 3.29 -22.30 -4.33
C SER A 229 3.60 -21.24 -3.28
N LYS A 230 4.57 -20.35 -3.56
CA LYS A 230 4.93 -19.24 -2.66
C LYS A 230 4.05 -18.01 -2.80
N ALA A 231 3.22 -17.94 -3.85
CA ALA A 231 2.41 -16.75 -4.09
C ALA A 231 1.28 -16.60 -3.06
N GLU A 232 0.78 -17.70 -2.49
CA GLU A 232 -0.16 -17.65 -1.36
C GLU A 232 0.47 -16.94 -0.15
N GLU A 233 1.66 -17.38 0.25
CA GLU A 233 2.39 -16.79 1.38
C GLU A 233 2.71 -15.31 1.12
N TYR A 234 3.13 -14.99 -0.10
CA TYR A 234 3.41 -13.61 -0.50
C TYR A 234 2.19 -12.70 -0.34
N ILE A 235 1.02 -13.11 -0.88
CA ILE A 235 -0.20 -12.30 -0.81
C ILE A 235 -0.73 -12.24 0.63
N GLY A 236 -0.86 -13.39 1.30
CA GLY A 236 -1.50 -13.48 2.61
C GLY A 236 -0.66 -12.85 3.73
N ILE A 237 0.63 -13.17 3.77
CA ILE A 237 1.52 -12.77 4.87
C ILE A 237 2.28 -11.49 4.53
N LYS A 238 3.02 -11.47 3.42
CA LYS A 238 3.94 -10.36 3.12
C LYS A 238 3.21 -9.10 2.65
N MET A 239 2.19 -9.25 1.83
CA MET A 239 1.36 -8.13 1.40
C MET A 239 0.31 -7.79 2.46
N VAL A 240 -0.69 -8.65 2.67
CA VAL A 240 -1.87 -8.28 3.47
C VAL A 240 -1.57 -8.16 4.96
N LYS A 241 -1.04 -9.21 5.60
CA LYS A 241 -0.75 -9.14 7.04
C LYS A 241 0.23 -8.01 7.35
N GLY A 242 1.25 -7.83 6.53
CA GLY A 242 2.28 -6.80 6.70
C GLY A 242 1.76 -5.37 6.83
N TYR A 243 0.62 -5.00 6.22
CA TYR A 243 0.09 -3.63 6.31
C TYR A 243 -0.37 -3.25 7.73
N VAL A 244 -0.87 -4.21 8.51
CA VAL A 244 -1.59 -3.95 9.77
C VAL A 244 -1.15 -4.87 10.93
N SER A 245 -0.21 -5.80 10.70
CA SER A 245 0.16 -6.86 11.67
C SER A 245 0.50 -6.32 13.05
N ASP A 246 1.42 -5.36 13.17
CA ASP A 246 1.93 -4.96 14.48
C ASP A 246 0.83 -4.35 15.37
N VAL A 247 -0.08 -3.58 14.78
CA VAL A 247 -1.20 -2.97 15.50
C VAL A 247 -2.21 -4.03 15.92
N LEU A 248 -2.55 -4.95 15.01
CA LEU A 248 -3.51 -6.00 15.28
C LEU A 248 -2.94 -7.04 16.23
N ASP A 249 -1.69 -7.45 16.09
CA ASP A 249 -1.04 -8.41 16.99
C ASP A 249 -1.01 -7.86 18.43
N LEU A 250 -0.79 -6.55 18.60
CA LEU A 250 -0.87 -5.88 19.90
C LEU A 250 -2.31 -5.77 20.43
N SER A 251 -3.26 -5.35 19.60
CA SER A 251 -4.62 -4.99 20.04
C SER A 251 -5.59 -6.17 20.07
N CYS A 252 -5.31 -7.20 19.27
CA CYS A 252 -6.19 -8.33 19.00
C CYS A 252 -5.61 -9.66 19.50
N GLN A 253 -4.74 -9.62 20.51
CA GLN A 253 -4.14 -10.82 21.08
C GLN A 253 -5.22 -11.82 21.55
N GLY A 254 -5.20 -13.02 20.96
CA GLY A 254 -6.15 -14.10 21.26
C GLY A 254 -7.51 -14.01 20.55
N TYR A 255 -7.63 -13.19 19.50
CA TYR A 255 -8.80 -13.12 18.60
C TYR A 255 -8.51 -13.75 17.23
N ASP A 256 -7.79 -14.88 17.21
CA ASP A 256 -7.54 -15.63 15.99
C ASP A 256 -8.83 -16.21 15.41
N THR A 257 -8.85 -16.55 14.11
CA THR A 257 -10.05 -17.07 13.43
C THR A 257 -10.63 -18.33 14.07
N ASN A 258 -9.77 -19.17 14.64
CA ASN A 258 -10.18 -20.41 15.31
C ASN A 258 -10.27 -20.26 16.84
N SER A 259 -10.21 -19.03 17.36
CA SER A 259 -10.34 -18.80 18.80
C SER A 259 -11.79 -18.94 19.27
N ASP A 260 -11.97 -19.44 20.49
CA ASP A 260 -13.28 -19.48 21.15
C ASP A 260 -13.90 -18.09 21.31
N LYS A 261 -13.07 -17.04 21.32
CA LYS A 261 -13.52 -15.65 21.37
C LYS A 261 -14.26 -15.27 20.10
N CYS A 262 -13.69 -15.55 18.93
CA CYS A 262 -14.33 -15.22 17.66
C CYS A 262 -15.48 -16.16 17.29
N ALA A 263 -15.46 -17.41 17.76
CA ALA A 263 -16.57 -18.35 17.56
C ALA A 263 -17.92 -17.85 18.14
N LYS A 264 -17.86 -16.99 19.17
CA LYS A 264 -19.06 -16.43 19.84
C LYS A 264 -19.54 -15.12 19.22
N VAL A 265 -18.74 -14.50 18.35
CA VAL A 265 -19.05 -13.19 17.76
C VAL A 265 -19.86 -13.37 16.47
N LYS A 266 -21.02 -12.73 16.41
CA LYS A 266 -21.82 -12.64 15.18
C LYS A 266 -21.39 -11.42 14.38
N LEU A 267 -20.52 -11.61 13.41
CA LEU A 267 -20.08 -10.54 12.52
C LEU A 267 -21.10 -10.28 11.40
N PRO A 268 -21.35 -9.01 11.04
CA PRO A 268 -22.05 -8.67 9.81
C PRO A 268 -21.41 -9.37 8.60
N SER A 269 -22.21 -9.80 7.62
CA SER A 269 -21.69 -10.39 6.38
C SER A 269 -20.92 -9.38 5.53
N GLY A 270 -21.05 -8.08 5.82
CA GLY A 270 -20.47 -7.00 5.02
C GLY A 270 -21.05 -6.91 3.60
N GLY A 271 -22.16 -7.60 3.31
CA GLY A 271 -22.73 -7.66 1.98
C GLY A 271 -22.06 -8.65 1.03
N PHE A 272 -21.30 -9.62 1.53
CA PHE A 272 -20.65 -10.64 0.72
C PHE A 272 -20.85 -12.05 1.29
N GLU A 273 -20.78 -13.04 0.42
CA GLU A 273 -20.86 -14.46 0.76
C GLU A 273 -19.88 -15.28 -0.10
N TRP A 274 -19.41 -16.40 0.43
CA TRP A 274 -18.55 -17.31 -0.32
C TRP A 274 -19.41 -18.34 -1.07
N ARG A 275 -19.32 -18.35 -2.41
CA ARG A 275 -20.02 -19.32 -3.29
C ARG A 275 -19.06 -19.82 -4.36
N ASN A 276 -19.00 -21.15 -4.56
CA ASN A 276 -18.19 -21.78 -5.61
C ASN A 276 -16.75 -21.26 -5.67
N ASN A 277 -16.07 -21.21 -4.52
CA ASN A 277 -14.69 -20.71 -4.38
C ASN A 277 -14.47 -19.24 -4.79
N THR A 278 -15.54 -18.44 -4.78
CA THR A 278 -15.48 -17.01 -5.10
C THR A 278 -16.27 -16.23 -4.06
N LEU A 279 -15.75 -15.06 -3.70
CA LEU A 279 -16.49 -14.08 -2.88
C LEU A 279 -17.47 -13.34 -3.79
N VAL A 280 -18.77 -13.40 -3.47
CA VAL A 280 -19.84 -12.81 -4.27
C VAL A 280 -20.55 -11.75 -3.45
N LYS A 281 -20.81 -10.60 -4.08
CA LYS A 281 -21.57 -9.50 -3.49
C LYS A 281 -23.07 -9.83 -3.44
N LEU A 282 -23.68 -9.68 -2.28
CA LEU A 282 -25.11 -9.84 -2.06
C LEU A 282 -25.87 -8.68 -2.70
N THR A 283 -26.81 -8.98 -3.61
CA THR A 283 -27.61 -7.97 -4.32
C THR A 283 -28.52 -7.15 -3.41
N ASN A 284 -28.87 -7.70 -2.24
CA ASN A 284 -29.87 -7.12 -1.35
C ASN A 284 -29.28 -6.16 -0.31
N VAL A 285 -27.95 -5.98 -0.28
CA VAL A 285 -27.30 -5.09 0.67
C VAL A 285 -27.05 -3.74 0.01
N LYS A 286 -27.87 -2.75 0.39
CA LYS A 286 -27.64 -1.35 0.01
C LYS A 286 -26.44 -0.83 0.78
N LEU A 287 -25.38 -0.51 0.05
CA LEU A 287 -24.17 0.06 0.61
C LEU A 287 -24.36 1.58 0.78
N PRO A 288 -23.79 2.21 1.83
CA PRO A 288 -23.88 3.65 2.00
C PRO A 288 -23.29 4.36 0.78
N ALA A 289 -24.03 5.33 0.22
CA ALA A 289 -23.60 6.07 -0.96
C ALA A 289 -22.32 6.89 -0.72
N ASN A 290 -22.07 7.29 0.54
CA ASN A 290 -20.92 8.09 0.96
C ASN A 290 -19.96 7.30 1.86
N LYS A 291 -19.73 6.02 1.54
CA LYS A 291 -18.81 5.20 2.34
C LYS A 291 -17.35 5.68 2.18
N PRO A 292 -16.51 5.59 3.22
CA PRO A 292 -15.07 5.68 3.05
C PRO A 292 -14.57 4.52 2.16
N ASN A 293 -13.52 4.78 1.37
CA ASN A 293 -12.84 3.76 0.57
C ASN A 293 -11.66 3.13 1.32
N SER A 294 -11.41 3.58 2.55
CA SER A 294 -10.32 3.12 3.40
C SER A 294 -10.82 2.54 4.73
N VAL A 295 -10.11 1.51 5.21
CA VAL A 295 -10.27 0.94 6.56
C VAL A 295 -9.83 1.90 7.67
N VAL A 296 -8.99 2.91 7.35
CA VAL A 296 -8.35 3.74 8.37
C VAL A 296 -9.35 4.54 9.19
N TRP A 297 -10.39 5.11 8.58
CA TRP A 297 -11.38 5.89 9.34
C TRP A 297 -12.21 5.06 10.30
N PRO A 298 -12.87 3.98 9.86
CA PRO A 298 -13.56 3.06 10.76
C PRO A 298 -12.63 2.51 11.84
N PHE A 299 -11.38 2.19 11.49
CA PHE A 299 -10.39 1.71 12.44
C PHE A 299 -10.08 2.77 13.51
N LEU A 300 -9.74 4.00 13.11
CA LEU A 300 -9.46 5.07 14.07
C LEU A 300 -10.67 5.29 14.98
N ASN A 301 -11.89 5.37 14.44
CA ASN A 301 -13.10 5.49 15.26
C ASN A 301 -13.22 4.36 16.30
N ILE A 302 -13.04 3.10 15.90
CA ILE A 302 -13.10 1.94 16.80
C ILE A 302 -12.06 2.02 17.93
N PHE A 303 -10.82 2.38 17.61
CA PHE A 303 -9.69 2.30 18.57
C PHE A 303 -9.45 3.60 19.34
N THR A 304 -10.03 4.72 18.90
CA THR A 304 -9.84 6.04 19.54
C THR A 304 -11.13 6.72 19.96
N ASN A 305 -12.29 6.12 19.69
CA ASN A 305 -13.63 6.66 19.98
C ASN A 305 -13.86 8.05 19.35
N LEU A 306 -13.52 8.20 18.06
CA LEU A 306 -13.62 9.45 17.29
C LEU A 306 -15.01 9.75 16.73
#